data_AF-A0A164NCV5-F1
#
_entry.id   AF-A0A164NCV5-F1
#
_cell.length_a   1.000
_cell.length_b   1.000
_cell.length_c   1.000
_cell.angle_alpha   90.00
_cell.angle_beta   90.00
_cell.angle_gamma   90.00
#
_symmetry.space_group_name_H-M   'P 1'
#
loop_
_entity.id
_entity.type
_entity.pdbx_description
1 polymer ?
#
loop_
_entity_poly.entity_id
_entity_poly.type
_entity_poly.pdbx_seq_one_letter_code
_entity_poly.pdbx_strand_id
1 'polypeptide(L)'
;MKKVFYHVSTLLTKDGVFKPRIPLDRLENENSSIARVCVAESIEGCLSAFPDGGKELLETLYVQEMHVKVFRIDAEKLGIREEDIFNSSRLYTTDLVADAENNKENWILREFVVPEKDQYIIKLKSWEDSFRPIIPYNMMLKIQEYYGEKYFSYDMDPAEHLDQIQFYYEEIVDGLVSESPLIIDLQYELAI
;
A
#
# COMPACT_ATOMS: atom_id res chain seq x y z
N MET A 1 -6.63 19.14 10.07
CA MET A 1 -7.24 17.96 9.43
C MET A 1 -6.67 16.77 10.15
N LYS A 2 -7.50 16.01 10.87
CA LYS A 2 -7.04 14.86 11.64
C LYS A 2 -6.91 13.64 10.73
N LYS A 3 -5.74 13.45 10.12
CA LYS A 3 -5.37 12.22 9.42
C LYS A 3 -4.34 11.45 10.24
N VAL A 4 -4.59 10.17 10.43
CA VAL A 4 -3.66 9.23 11.08
C VAL A 4 -3.21 8.25 10.02
N PHE A 5 -1.90 8.11 9.88
CA PHE A 5 -1.30 7.10 9.04
C PHE A 5 -0.45 6.16 9.90
N TYR A 6 -0.03 5.07 9.29
CA TYR A 6 0.89 4.10 9.86
C TYR A 6 2.07 3.89 8.91
N HIS A 7 3.19 3.53 9.50
CA HIS A 7 4.31 2.93 8.79
C HIS A 7 4.72 1.68 9.55
N VAL A 8 5.03 0.61 8.84
CA VAL A 8 5.50 -0.65 9.41
C VAL A 8 6.91 -0.91 8.95
N SER A 9 7.79 -1.28 9.88
CA SER A 9 9.18 -1.63 9.61
C SER A 9 9.51 -2.99 10.16
N THR A 10 10.16 -3.80 9.33
CA THR A 10 10.84 -5.04 9.75
C THR A 10 12.18 -4.77 10.46
N LEU A 11 12.63 -3.52 10.53
CA LEU A 11 13.79 -3.16 11.34
C LEU A 11 13.32 -2.72 12.73
N LEU A 12 13.32 -3.64 13.69
CA LEU A 12 12.85 -3.37 15.07
C LEU A 12 13.63 -2.24 15.78
N THR A 13 14.88 -2.00 15.37
CA THR A 13 15.73 -0.93 15.89
C THR A 13 15.54 0.41 15.18
N LYS A 14 14.68 0.49 14.16
CA LYS A 14 14.46 1.72 13.40
C LYS A 14 13.97 2.83 14.34
N ASP A 15 14.60 4.00 14.26
CA ASP A 15 14.17 5.19 15.00
C ASP A 15 12.92 5.83 14.39
N GLY A 16 12.37 6.82 15.10
CA GLY A 16 11.23 7.60 14.65
C GLY A 16 11.54 8.62 13.55
N VAL A 17 12.75 8.67 13.00
CA VAL A 17 13.14 9.67 12.00
C VAL A 17 12.79 9.16 10.61
N PHE A 18 12.00 9.93 9.88
CA PHE A 18 11.55 9.62 8.53
C PHE A 18 12.02 10.69 7.57
N LYS A 19 12.88 10.27 6.64
CA LYS A 19 13.37 11.11 5.54
C LYS A 19 12.84 10.54 4.23
N PRO A 20 12.21 11.36 3.38
CA PRO A 20 11.82 10.92 2.04
C PRO A 20 13.01 10.33 1.30
N ARG A 21 12.83 9.15 0.72
CA ARG A 21 13.82 8.46 -0.11
C ARG A 21 13.17 7.95 -1.38
N ILE A 22 13.97 7.70 -2.41
CA ILE A 22 13.51 6.89 -3.54
C ILE A 22 13.62 5.42 -3.07
N PRO A 23 12.52 4.65 -2.96
CA PRO A 23 12.56 3.24 -2.56
C PRO A 23 13.46 2.45 -3.52
N LEU A 24 14.19 1.45 -3.05
CA LEU A 24 15.03 0.62 -3.93
C LEU A 24 14.19 -0.45 -4.63
N ASP A 25 13.37 -1.13 -3.83
CA ASP A 25 12.41 -2.15 -4.25
C ASP A 25 11.09 -1.46 -4.58
N ARG A 26 10.65 -1.61 -5.83
CA ARG A 26 9.52 -0.90 -6.45
C ARG A 26 8.89 -1.81 -7.50
N LEU A 27 7.59 -1.66 -7.74
CA LEU A 27 6.97 -2.34 -8.87
C LEU A 27 7.55 -1.86 -10.21
N GLU A 28 7.54 -2.75 -11.21
CA GLU A 28 7.88 -2.36 -12.57
C GLU A 28 6.91 -1.26 -13.03
N ASN A 29 7.46 -0.11 -13.44
CA ASN A 29 6.74 1.14 -13.78
C ASN A 29 6.31 2.05 -12.60
N GLU A 30 6.59 1.70 -11.35
CA GLU A 30 6.41 2.64 -10.24
C GLU A 30 7.39 3.82 -10.35
N ASN A 31 6.96 5.01 -9.92
CA ASN A 31 7.77 6.21 -10.01
C ASN A 31 9.13 6.03 -9.30
N SER A 32 10.21 6.33 -10.01
CA SER A 32 11.59 6.19 -9.55
C SER A 32 12.31 7.51 -9.30
N SER A 33 11.61 8.65 -9.31
CA SER A 33 12.20 9.99 -9.24
C SER A 33 11.76 10.82 -8.03
N ILE A 34 10.61 10.51 -7.43
CA ILE A 34 10.06 11.23 -6.28
C ILE A 34 10.48 10.54 -5.00
N ALA A 35 11.18 11.25 -4.13
CA ALA A 35 11.49 10.78 -2.79
C ALA A 35 10.25 10.84 -1.90
N ARG A 36 9.94 9.74 -1.18
CA ARG A 36 8.78 9.65 -0.30
C ARG A 36 9.03 8.85 0.97
N VAL A 37 8.10 8.99 1.90
CA VAL A 37 7.85 8.04 2.99
C VAL A 37 6.51 7.38 2.71
N CYS A 38 6.50 6.07 2.44
CA CYS A 38 5.29 5.29 2.21
C CYS A 38 4.59 5.02 3.54
N VAL A 39 3.29 5.32 3.60
CA VAL A 39 2.42 5.16 4.76
C VAL A 39 1.03 4.69 4.30
N ALA A 40 0.23 4.12 5.19
CA ALA A 40 -1.16 3.77 4.89
C ALA A 40 -2.08 4.17 6.06
N GLU A 41 -3.39 4.19 5.84
CA GLU A 41 -4.36 4.51 6.89
C GLU A 41 -4.57 3.36 7.90
N SER A 42 -4.03 2.16 7.60
CA SER A 42 -4.06 0.98 8.46
C SER A 42 -2.74 0.22 8.44
N ILE A 43 -2.54 -0.68 9.41
CA ILE A 43 -1.34 -1.53 9.48
C ILE A 43 -1.38 -2.58 8.36
N GLU A 44 -2.56 -3.08 8.05
CA GLU A 44 -2.87 -4.01 6.97
C GLU A 44 -2.46 -3.43 5.61
N GLY A 45 -2.78 -2.16 5.35
CA GLY A 45 -2.35 -1.47 4.13
C GLY A 45 -0.83 -1.35 4.04
N CYS A 46 -0.16 -1.05 5.17
CA CYS A 46 1.30 -1.04 5.21
C CYS A 46 1.92 -2.41 4.92
N LEU A 47 1.37 -3.49 5.49
CA LEU A 47 1.87 -4.84 5.28
C LEU A 47 1.58 -5.34 3.85
N SER A 48 0.44 -4.96 3.27
CA SER A 48 0.07 -5.30 1.89
C SER A 48 0.99 -4.62 0.87
N ALA A 49 1.48 -3.42 1.17
CA ALA A 49 2.41 -2.66 0.34
C ALA A 49 3.89 -3.11 0.47
N PHE A 50 4.18 -4.21 1.19
CA PHE A 50 5.56 -4.72 1.25
C PHE A 50 6.03 -5.26 -0.11
N PRO A 51 7.31 -5.08 -0.45
CA PRO A 51 7.90 -5.64 -1.67
C PRO A 51 7.60 -7.14 -1.85
N ASP A 52 7.52 -7.56 -3.12
CA ASP A 52 7.13 -8.91 -3.55
C ASP A 52 5.82 -9.40 -2.96
N GLY A 53 4.93 -8.46 -2.67
CA GLY A 53 3.61 -8.78 -2.18
C GLY A 53 3.64 -9.53 -0.84
N GLY A 54 4.52 -9.11 0.06
CA GLY A 54 4.63 -9.72 1.37
C GLY A 54 5.23 -11.14 1.40
N LYS A 55 5.68 -11.71 0.27
CA LYS A 55 6.40 -12.99 0.28
C LYS A 55 7.74 -12.90 1.01
N GLU A 56 8.53 -11.86 0.70
CA GLU A 56 9.78 -11.59 1.45
C GLU A 56 9.51 -11.14 2.89
N LEU A 57 8.35 -10.51 3.12
CA LEU A 57 7.90 -10.16 4.46
C LEU A 57 7.75 -11.42 5.32
N LEU A 58 7.13 -12.48 4.82
CA LEU A 58 6.95 -13.75 5.56
C LEU A 58 8.28 -14.36 6.03
N GLU A 59 9.28 -14.43 5.16
CA GLU A 59 10.60 -14.96 5.50
C GLU A 59 11.29 -14.08 6.56
N THR A 60 11.23 -12.77 6.36
CA THR A 60 11.79 -11.79 7.32
C THR A 60 11.10 -11.87 8.68
N LEU A 61 9.78 -11.94 8.68
CA LEU A 61 8.96 -12.02 9.88
C LEU A 61 9.24 -13.32 10.65
N TYR A 62 9.41 -14.45 9.97
CA TYR A 62 9.68 -15.72 10.63
C TYR A 62 10.96 -15.67 11.46
N VAL A 63 12.02 -15.06 10.91
CA VAL A 63 13.30 -14.85 11.63
C VAL A 63 13.13 -13.93 12.85
N GLN A 64 12.18 -13.01 12.80
CA GLN A 64 11.87 -12.06 13.86
C GLN A 64 10.72 -12.49 14.77
N GLU A 65 10.34 -13.77 14.73
CA GLU A 65 9.21 -14.32 15.49
C GLU A 65 7.89 -13.54 15.30
N MET A 66 7.66 -13.07 14.07
CA MET A 66 6.50 -12.30 13.65
C MET A 66 6.37 -10.91 14.28
N HIS A 67 7.48 -10.33 14.77
CA HIS A 67 7.48 -8.98 15.30
C HIS A 67 7.71 -7.94 14.20
N VAL A 68 7.00 -6.81 14.29
CA VAL A 68 7.26 -5.62 13.49
C VAL A 68 7.19 -4.37 14.34
N LYS A 69 7.92 -3.33 13.93
CA LYS A 69 7.81 -2.00 14.53
C LYS A 69 6.81 -1.16 13.77
N VAL A 70 5.85 -0.60 14.49
CA VAL A 70 4.78 0.25 13.97
C VAL A 70 5.01 1.68 14.44
N PHE A 71 4.79 2.61 13.52
CA PHE A 71 4.84 4.04 13.76
C PHE A 71 3.46 4.63 13.48
N ARG A 72 2.82 5.20 14.51
CA ARG A 72 1.54 5.90 14.37
C ARG A 72 1.80 7.37 14.08
N ILE A 73 1.40 7.82 12.89
CA ILE A 73 1.74 9.13 12.34
C ILE A 73 0.48 10.00 12.41
N ASP A 74 0.42 10.89 13.40
CA ASP A 74 -0.63 11.90 13.52
C ASP A 74 -0.21 13.15 12.74
N ALA A 75 -0.70 13.28 11.49
CA ALA A 75 -0.24 14.28 10.54
C ALA A 75 -0.36 15.71 11.10
N GLU A 76 -1.45 16.00 11.80
CA GLU A 76 -1.72 17.31 12.41
C GLU A 76 -0.71 17.62 13.52
N LYS A 77 -0.45 16.67 14.43
CA LYS A 77 0.52 16.87 15.52
C LYS A 77 1.96 17.02 15.02
N LEU A 78 2.28 16.40 13.89
CA LEU A 78 3.61 16.45 13.28
C LEU A 78 3.80 17.63 12.31
N GLY A 79 2.76 18.47 12.11
CA GLY A 79 2.82 19.62 11.21
C GLY A 79 2.93 19.23 9.73
N ILE A 80 2.45 18.04 9.36
CA ILE A 80 2.36 17.56 7.99
C ILE A 80 1.08 18.15 7.39
N ARG A 81 1.23 18.89 6.29
CA ARG A 81 0.12 19.57 5.62
C ARG A 81 -0.41 18.72 4.46
N GLU A 82 -1.60 19.05 3.95
CA GLU A 82 -2.20 18.28 2.87
C GLU A 82 -1.36 18.33 1.59
N GLU A 83 -0.71 19.45 1.31
CA GLU A 83 0.22 19.58 0.17
C GLU A 83 1.49 18.72 0.30
N ASP A 84 1.82 18.30 1.52
CA ASP A 84 2.96 17.42 1.79
C ASP A 84 2.59 15.93 1.57
N ILE A 85 1.32 15.64 1.25
CA ILE A 85 0.76 14.28 1.12
C ILE A 85 0.28 14.03 -0.31
N PHE A 86 0.75 12.94 -0.92
CA PHE A 86 0.07 12.36 -2.07
C PHE A 86 -0.77 11.20 -1.58
N ASN A 87 -2.10 11.34 -1.69
CA ASN A 87 -3.01 10.28 -1.28
C ASN A 87 -3.07 9.15 -2.30
N SER A 88 -3.61 7.99 -1.91
CA SER A 88 -3.74 6.81 -2.77
C SER A 88 -4.38 7.13 -4.12
N SER A 89 -5.45 7.94 -4.10
CA SER A 89 -6.21 8.27 -5.30
C SER A 89 -5.37 9.09 -6.26
N ARG A 90 -4.60 10.06 -5.75
CA ARG A 90 -3.66 10.83 -6.54
C ARG A 90 -2.53 9.96 -7.07
N LEU A 91 -1.95 9.09 -6.25
CA LEU A 91 -0.88 8.18 -6.68
C LEU A 91 -1.33 7.29 -7.84
N TYR A 92 -2.53 6.74 -7.74
CA TYR A 92 -3.13 5.89 -8.75
C TYR A 92 -3.50 6.66 -10.02
N THR A 93 -4.29 7.73 -9.89
CA THR A 93 -4.80 8.50 -11.04
C THR A 93 -3.72 9.26 -11.81
N THR A 94 -2.53 9.45 -11.21
CA THR A 94 -1.37 10.04 -11.87
C THR A 94 -0.30 9.01 -12.28
N ASP A 95 -0.64 7.72 -12.21
CA ASP A 95 0.20 6.59 -12.63
C ASP A 95 1.58 6.57 -11.93
N LEU A 96 1.62 7.03 -10.67
CA LEU A 96 2.83 7.01 -9.85
C LEU A 96 3.03 5.65 -9.16
N VAL A 97 1.92 5.01 -8.78
CA VAL A 97 1.85 3.68 -8.14
C VAL A 97 0.56 3.01 -8.61
N ALA A 98 0.70 1.92 -9.37
CA ALA A 98 -0.43 1.27 -10.03
C ALA A 98 -1.39 0.55 -9.06
N ASP A 99 -0.91 0.17 -7.87
CA ASP A 99 -1.69 -0.55 -6.86
C ASP A 99 -1.96 0.27 -5.59
N ALA A 100 -1.68 1.58 -5.59
CA ALA A 100 -1.88 2.46 -4.43
C ALA A 100 -3.32 2.45 -3.88
N GLU A 101 -4.32 2.23 -4.73
CA GLU A 101 -5.71 2.11 -4.29
C GLU A 101 -6.04 0.74 -3.66
N ASN A 102 -5.29 -0.31 -3.99
CA ASN A 102 -5.47 -1.63 -3.38
C ASN A 102 -4.93 -1.63 -1.95
N ASN A 103 -3.70 -1.17 -1.77
CA ASN A 103 -2.99 -1.17 -0.48
C ASN A 103 -3.24 0.11 0.36
N LYS A 104 -4.02 1.07 -0.18
CA LYS A 104 -4.26 2.39 0.42
C LYS A 104 -2.95 3.12 0.77
N GLU A 105 -1.94 2.96 -0.08
CA GLU A 105 -0.66 3.64 0.06
C GLU A 105 -0.83 5.15 -0.13
N ASN A 106 -0.16 5.90 0.72
CA ASN A 106 -0.02 7.34 0.66
C ASN A 106 1.46 7.68 0.77
N TRP A 107 1.88 8.79 0.18
CA TRP A 107 3.25 9.30 0.29
C TRP A 107 3.29 10.58 1.08
N ILE A 108 4.18 10.64 2.08
CA ILE A 108 4.57 11.90 2.73
C ILE A 108 5.89 12.35 2.12
N LEU A 109 5.91 13.58 1.58
CA LEU A 109 7.02 14.11 0.79
C LEU A 109 8.01 14.97 1.58
N ARG A 110 7.86 15.00 2.91
CA ARG A 110 8.70 15.79 3.81
C ARG A 110 9.28 14.94 4.93
N GLU A 111 10.34 15.46 5.54
CA GLU A 111 10.90 14.88 6.76
C GLU A 111 9.98 15.14 7.98
N PHE A 112 9.89 14.15 8.85
CA PHE A 112 9.19 14.22 10.13
C PHE A 112 9.80 13.24 11.15
N VAL A 113 9.46 13.44 12.43
CA VAL A 113 9.90 12.57 13.54
C VAL A 113 8.69 12.09 14.32
N VAL A 114 8.50 10.77 14.41
CA VAL A 114 7.47 10.14 15.22
C VAL A 114 7.98 10.01 16.66
N PRO A 115 7.31 10.58 17.67
CA PRO A 115 7.77 10.49 19.06
C PRO A 115 7.65 9.06 19.59
N GLU A 116 8.51 8.67 20.54
CA GLU A 116 8.58 7.29 21.07
C GLU A 116 7.23 6.75 21.56
N LYS A 117 6.40 7.60 22.17
CA LYS A 117 5.06 7.21 22.65
C LYS A 117 4.09 6.75 21.54
N ASP A 118 4.37 7.13 20.29
CA ASP A 118 3.59 6.76 19.10
C ASP A 118 4.32 5.67 18.28
N GLN A 119 5.35 5.03 18.87
CA GLN A 119 6.06 3.89 18.34
C GLN A 119 5.79 2.66 19.21
N TYR A 120 5.53 1.51 18.60
CA TYR A 120 5.29 0.28 19.34
C TYR A 120 5.69 -0.93 18.49
N ILE A 121 5.98 -2.04 19.16
CA ILE A 121 6.22 -3.33 18.52
C ILE A 121 4.95 -4.14 18.65
N ILE A 122 4.54 -4.78 17.56
CA ILE A 122 3.45 -5.74 17.57
C ILE A 122 3.97 -7.11 17.17
N LYS A 123 3.31 -8.16 17.66
CA LYS A 123 3.48 -9.53 17.19
C LYS A 123 2.29 -9.94 16.35
N LEU A 124 2.52 -10.26 15.07
CA LEU A 124 1.50 -10.75 14.17
C LEU A 124 1.13 -12.19 14.56
N LYS A 125 -0.17 -12.49 14.64
CA LYS A 125 -0.69 -13.80 15.06
C LYS A 125 -1.23 -14.60 13.89
N SER A 126 -2.02 -13.94 13.05
CA SER A 126 -2.64 -14.51 11.87
C SER A 126 -3.14 -13.37 10.99
N TRP A 127 -3.35 -13.67 9.73
CA TRP A 127 -4.03 -12.81 8.78
C TRP A 127 -4.61 -13.70 7.66
N GLU A 128 -5.53 -13.13 6.90
CA GLU A 128 -6.01 -13.70 5.66
C GLU A 128 -5.41 -12.91 4.49
N ASP A 129 -5.08 -13.60 3.40
CA ASP A 129 -4.53 -12.98 2.20
C ASP A 129 -5.56 -13.10 1.07
N SER A 130 -5.72 -12.01 0.33
CA SER A 130 -6.44 -11.98 -0.95
C SER A 130 -5.53 -11.40 -2.03
N PHE A 131 -5.83 -11.69 -3.29
CA PHE A 131 -5.09 -11.12 -4.42
C PHE A 131 -6.02 -10.21 -5.22
N ARG A 132 -5.55 -9.01 -5.52
CA ARG A 132 -6.25 -8.07 -6.40
C ARG A 132 -5.43 -7.83 -7.65
N PRO A 133 -6.06 -7.82 -8.84
CA PRO A 133 -5.35 -7.44 -10.05
C PRO A 133 -4.87 -6.00 -9.95
N ILE A 134 -3.64 -5.76 -10.41
CA ILE A 134 -3.11 -4.42 -10.61
C ILE A 134 -3.58 -3.94 -11.98
N ILE A 135 -4.46 -2.94 -11.99
CA ILE A 135 -5.00 -2.36 -13.24
C ILE A 135 -4.50 -0.92 -13.33
N PRO A 136 -3.53 -0.62 -14.20
CA PRO A 136 -3.06 0.76 -14.41
C PRO A 136 -4.22 1.71 -14.72
N TYR A 137 -4.12 2.96 -14.26
CA TYR A 137 -5.24 3.90 -14.36
C TYR A 137 -5.67 4.18 -15.81
N ASN A 138 -4.72 4.26 -16.74
CA ASN A 138 -5.02 4.45 -18.17
C ASN A 138 -5.86 3.31 -18.78
N MET A 139 -5.70 2.09 -18.27
CA MET A 139 -6.50 0.93 -18.65
C MET A 139 -7.87 0.99 -17.99
N MET A 140 -7.93 1.38 -16.71
CA MET A 140 -9.20 1.64 -16.02
C MET A 140 -10.09 2.63 -16.79
N LEU A 141 -9.52 3.71 -17.32
CA LEU A 141 -10.26 4.68 -18.15
C LEU A 141 -10.86 4.05 -19.42
N LYS A 142 -10.11 3.18 -20.11
CA LYS A 142 -10.60 2.47 -21.31
C LYS A 142 -11.74 1.50 -20.97
N ILE A 143 -11.60 0.79 -19.85
CA ILE A 143 -12.62 -0.12 -19.34
C ILE A 143 -13.91 0.66 -19.02
N GLN A 144 -13.78 1.81 -18.34
CA GLN A 144 -14.92 2.69 -18.02
C GLN A 144 -15.60 3.27 -19.27
N GLU A 145 -14.83 3.67 -20.29
CA GLU A 145 -15.38 4.15 -21.56
C GLU A 145 -16.20 3.06 -22.27
N TYR A 146 -15.73 1.82 -22.24
CA TYR A 146 -16.38 0.71 -22.92
C TYR A 146 -17.64 0.20 -22.21
N TYR A 147 -17.57 -0.01 -20.89
CA TYR A 147 -18.68 -0.58 -20.10
C TYR A 147 -19.63 0.48 -19.53
N GLY A 148 -19.22 1.76 -19.49
CA GLY A 148 -19.94 2.84 -18.83
C GLY A 148 -19.72 2.86 -17.31
N GLU A 149 -19.86 4.05 -16.70
CA GLU A 149 -19.57 4.30 -15.27
C GLU A 149 -20.32 3.36 -14.29
N LYS A 150 -21.46 2.80 -14.72
CA LYS A 150 -22.35 2.00 -13.87
C LYS A 150 -21.80 0.60 -13.54
N TYR A 151 -20.79 0.13 -14.27
CA TYR A 151 -20.24 -1.21 -14.12
C TYR A 151 -18.87 -1.25 -13.45
N PHE A 152 -18.44 -0.19 -12.75
CA PHE A 152 -17.21 -0.20 -11.95
C PHE A 152 -17.36 0.56 -10.62
N SER A 153 -17.77 -0.16 -9.57
CA SER A 153 -17.43 0.21 -8.19
C SER A 153 -16.19 -0.58 -7.76
N TYR A 154 -15.24 0.04 -7.06
CA TYR A 154 -14.04 -0.61 -6.50
C TYR A 154 -14.34 -1.78 -5.54
N ASP A 155 -15.60 -1.89 -5.11
CA ASP A 155 -16.12 -2.99 -4.28
C ASP A 155 -16.62 -4.19 -5.09
N MET A 156 -16.57 -4.16 -6.43
CA MET A 156 -16.85 -5.38 -7.20
C MET A 156 -15.71 -6.36 -7.08
N ASP A 157 -16.06 -7.60 -6.79
CA ASP A 157 -15.16 -8.73 -6.90
C ASP A 157 -14.82 -8.93 -8.39
N PRO A 158 -13.57 -8.69 -8.82
CA PRO A 158 -13.17 -8.93 -10.20
C PRO A 158 -13.46 -10.37 -10.65
N ALA A 159 -13.52 -11.33 -9.71
CA ALA A 159 -13.84 -12.73 -10.00
C ALA A 159 -15.26 -12.94 -10.53
N GLU A 160 -16.23 -12.12 -10.11
CA GLU A 160 -17.62 -12.20 -10.58
C GLU A 160 -17.82 -11.68 -12.00
N HIS A 161 -16.85 -10.90 -12.49
CA HIS A 161 -16.87 -10.29 -13.82
C HIS A 161 -15.67 -10.72 -14.66
N LEU A 162 -14.94 -11.75 -14.22
CA LEU A 162 -13.77 -12.28 -14.91
C LEU A 162 -14.10 -12.55 -16.37
N ASP A 163 -15.24 -13.17 -16.71
CA ASP A 163 -15.62 -13.46 -18.10
C ASP A 163 -15.76 -12.21 -19.00
N GLN A 164 -16.18 -11.07 -18.44
CA GLN A 164 -16.32 -9.79 -19.18
C GLN A 164 -14.98 -9.07 -19.28
N ILE A 165 -14.17 -9.16 -18.21
CA ILE A 165 -12.79 -8.69 -18.20
C ILE A 165 -11.92 -9.59 -19.10
N GLN A 166 -12.27 -10.87 -19.27
CA GLN A 166 -11.54 -11.94 -19.99
C GLN A 166 -11.40 -11.63 -21.48
N PHE A 167 -12.41 -11.00 -22.08
CA PHE A 167 -12.38 -10.55 -23.48
C PHE A 167 -11.29 -9.50 -23.72
N TYR A 168 -11.07 -8.62 -22.74
CA TYR A 168 -9.95 -7.68 -22.77
C TYR A 168 -8.66 -8.33 -22.27
N TYR A 169 -8.75 -9.30 -21.35
CA TYR A 169 -7.64 -10.14 -20.90
C TYR A 169 -6.93 -10.72 -22.11
N GLU A 170 -7.59 -11.35 -23.08
CA GLU A 170 -6.85 -11.88 -24.25
C GLU A 170 -6.15 -10.80 -25.13
N GLU A 171 -6.62 -9.54 -25.15
CA GLU A 171 -5.90 -8.41 -25.79
C GLU A 171 -4.89 -7.69 -24.87
N ILE A 172 -4.95 -7.93 -23.55
CA ILE A 172 -4.15 -7.28 -22.49
C ILE A 172 -3.09 -8.23 -21.88
N VAL A 173 -3.30 -9.54 -21.97
CA VAL A 173 -2.61 -10.62 -21.23
C VAL A 173 -1.22 -10.92 -21.76
N ASP A 174 -0.85 -10.45 -22.95
CA ASP A 174 0.53 -10.61 -23.39
C ASP A 174 1.55 -9.78 -22.59
N GLY A 175 1.15 -8.99 -21.56
CA GLY A 175 2.15 -8.39 -20.69
C GLY A 175 1.81 -7.76 -19.33
N LEU A 176 0.57 -7.72 -18.82
CA LEU A 176 0.26 -6.64 -17.86
C LEU A 176 -0.62 -6.90 -16.63
N VAL A 177 -0.95 -8.14 -16.25
CA VAL A 177 -1.67 -8.37 -14.98
C VAL A 177 -0.73 -8.97 -13.94
N SER A 178 -0.02 -8.11 -13.22
CA SER A 178 0.53 -8.48 -11.92
C SER A 178 -0.59 -8.46 -10.87
N GLU A 179 -0.45 -9.29 -9.84
CA GLU A 179 -1.35 -9.31 -8.69
C GLU A 179 -0.69 -8.60 -7.52
N SER A 180 -1.43 -7.76 -6.82
CA SER A 180 -1.03 -7.18 -5.53
C SER A 180 -1.73 -7.98 -4.43
N PRO A 181 -0.99 -8.53 -3.46
CA PRO A 181 -1.61 -9.16 -2.32
C PRO A 181 -2.15 -8.10 -1.37
N LEU A 182 -3.22 -8.50 -0.71
CA LEU A 182 -3.95 -7.69 0.23
C LEU A 182 -4.13 -8.50 1.51
N ILE A 183 -3.45 -8.05 2.56
CA ILE A 183 -3.64 -8.56 3.90
C ILE A 183 -4.98 -8.05 4.42
N ILE A 184 -5.84 -8.98 4.77
CA ILE A 184 -7.16 -8.78 5.35
C ILE A 184 -7.23 -9.50 6.70
N ASP A 185 -8.11 -9.03 7.59
CA ASP A 185 -8.38 -9.65 8.89
C ASP A 185 -7.14 -9.92 9.78
N LEU A 186 -6.21 -8.97 9.82
CA LEU A 186 -4.99 -9.06 10.61
C LEU A 186 -5.29 -9.14 12.12
N GLN A 187 -4.73 -10.16 12.78
CA GLN A 187 -4.72 -10.31 14.22
C GLN A 187 -3.30 -10.08 14.75
N TYR A 188 -3.17 -9.20 15.75
CA TYR A 188 -1.89 -8.89 16.38
C TYR A 188 -2.06 -8.55 17.85
N GLU A 189 -0.95 -8.61 18.61
CA GLU A 189 -0.88 -8.14 19.99
C GLU A 189 0.29 -7.15 20.16
N LEU A 190 0.16 -6.25 21.13
CA LEU A 190 1.27 -5.39 21.54
C LEU A 190 2.34 -6.25 22.21
N ALA A 191 3.56 -6.18 21.70
CA ALA A 191 4.72 -6.78 22.34
C ALA A 191 5.26 -5.77 23.38
N ILE A 192 5.33 -6.21 24.64
CA ILE A 192 5.86 -5.42 25.77
C ILE A 192 7.39 -5.42 25.72
#